data_AF-A0A266Q367-F1
#
_entry.id   AF-A0A266Q367-F1
#
_cell.length_a   1.000
_cell.length_b   1.000
_cell.length_c   1.000
_cell.angle_alpha   90.00
_cell.angle_beta   90.00
_cell.angle_gamma   90.00
#
_symmetry.space_group_name_H-M   'P 1'
#
loop_
_entity.id
_entity.type
_entity.pdbx_description
1 polymer ?
#
loop_
_entity_poly.entity_id
_entity_poly.type
_entity_poly.pdbx_seq_one_letter_code
_entity_poly.pdbx_strand_id
1 'polypeptide(L)'
;MKITLSIFLALMSKAVFGLSLDTTIKTLTPESLFQTADIVVITNIESGSYHEKSFTFSLRGNVLLGVKGKPKGKIEFSDSGLWGNASKLNGIYLVFLQNTDSHLKRVNSSQSVIELNRIEEVDIPNLEGFLKEIGAHNNATFSLGGNLWVVSSCVKKNDNLCKEFSETFQFTMKMYGK
;
A
#
# COMPACT_ATOMS: atom_id res chain seq x y z
N MET A 1 -46.20 0.63 37.91
CA MET A 1 -45.05 1.53 37.69
C MET A 1 -44.02 1.25 38.78
N LYS A 2 -42.93 0.54 38.44
CA LYS A 2 -41.77 0.33 39.32
C LYS A 2 -40.52 0.41 38.45
N ILE A 3 -39.68 1.38 38.77
CA ILE A 3 -38.32 1.54 38.25
C ILE A 3 -37.44 0.60 39.09
N THR A 4 -36.63 -0.21 38.44
CA THR A 4 -35.50 -0.96 39.04
C THR A 4 -34.51 -1.17 37.90
N LEU A 5 -33.69 -0.15 37.63
CA LEU A 5 -32.33 0.01 38.16
C LEU A 5 -31.43 -1.16 37.76
N SER A 6 -30.73 -0.91 36.66
CA SER A 6 -29.35 -1.26 36.35
C SER A 6 -28.65 -2.20 37.35
N ILE A 7 -28.25 -3.37 36.86
CA ILE A 7 -26.95 -4.07 37.08
C ILE A 7 -27.13 -5.41 36.36
N PHE A 8 -26.67 -5.52 35.11
CA PHE A 8 -26.20 -6.78 34.51
C PHE A 8 -25.51 -6.47 33.17
N LEU A 9 -24.65 -5.44 33.17
CA LEU A 9 -23.78 -5.08 32.04
C LEU A 9 -22.33 -5.06 32.54
N ALA A 10 -21.85 -6.19 33.08
CA ALA A 10 -20.48 -6.26 33.62
C ALA A 10 -19.87 -7.67 33.68
N LEU A 11 -20.27 -8.60 32.81
CA LEU A 11 -19.68 -9.96 32.81
C LEU A 11 -19.28 -10.53 31.44
N MET A 12 -19.22 -9.71 30.38
CA MET A 12 -18.62 -10.13 29.09
C MET A 12 -17.22 -9.55 28.84
N SER A 13 -16.56 -9.00 29.86
CA SER A 13 -15.28 -8.31 29.73
C SER A 13 -14.03 -9.18 30.01
N LYS A 14 -14.14 -10.52 30.13
CA LYS A 14 -12.97 -11.34 30.52
C LYS A 14 -12.76 -12.68 29.78
N ALA A 15 -13.43 -12.93 28.65
CA ALA A 15 -13.22 -14.18 27.90
C ALA A 15 -12.93 -14.00 26.39
N VAL A 16 -12.53 -12.80 25.95
CA VAL A 16 -12.07 -12.56 24.56
C VAL A 16 -10.82 -11.66 24.56
N PHE A 17 -9.81 -11.99 25.36
CA PHE A 17 -8.48 -11.38 25.25
C PHE A 17 -7.42 -12.48 25.40
N GLY A 18 -7.40 -13.38 24.42
CA GLY A 18 -6.43 -14.47 24.29
C GLY A 18 -5.81 -14.58 22.90
N LEU A 19 -6.02 -13.58 22.05
CA LEU A 19 -5.30 -13.38 20.80
C LEU A 19 -4.80 -11.95 20.82
N SER A 20 -3.63 -11.72 21.41
CA SER A 20 -2.86 -10.53 21.05
C SER A 20 -2.45 -10.72 19.58
N LEU A 21 -3.33 -10.29 18.68
CA LEU A 21 -2.93 -9.90 17.35
C LEU A 21 -1.81 -8.87 17.57
N ASP A 22 -0.56 -9.29 17.42
CA ASP A 22 0.59 -8.41 17.41
C ASP A 22 0.50 -7.58 16.12
N THR A 23 -0.44 -6.64 16.10
CA THR A 23 -0.80 -5.74 15.01
C THR A 23 0.06 -4.48 15.02
N THR A 24 1.27 -4.56 15.56
CA THR A 24 2.20 -3.44 15.50
C THR A 24 2.71 -3.33 14.07
N ILE A 25 2.10 -2.45 13.27
CA ILE A 25 2.62 -2.09 11.95
C ILE A 25 4.01 -1.49 12.17
N LYS A 26 5.02 -2.16 11.62
CA LYS A 26 6.39 -1.66 11.68
C LYS A 26 6.64 -0.76 10.47
N THR A 27 7.11 0.45 10.72
CA THR A 27 7.80 1.22 9.69
C THR A 27 9.13 0.50 9.43
N LEU A 28 9.32 0.05 8.19
CA LEU A 28 10.57 -0.60 7.77
C LEU A 28 11.38 0.40 6.97
N THR A 29 12.70 0.29 7.00
CA THR A 29 13.51 1.04 6.03
C THR A 29 13.19 0.55 4.61
N PRO A 30 13.34 1.39 3.57
CA PRO A 30 13.13 0.97 2.18
C PRO A 30 13.89 -0.30 1.80
N GLU A 31 15.15 -0.42 2.27
CA GLU A 31 15.99 -1.60 2.04
C GLU A 31 15.43 -2.84 2.76
N SER A 32 15.08 -2.72 4.04
CA SER A 32 14.51 -3.85 4.80
C SER A 32 13.18 -4.31 4.21
N LEU A 33 12.32 -3.37 3.79
CA LEU A 33 11.06 -3.67 3.11
C LEU A 33 11.32 -4.44 1.82
N PHE A 34 12.26 -3.97 0.98
CA PHE A 34 12.60 -4.61 -0.28
C PHE A 34 13.24 -5.99 -0.09
N GLN A 35 14.11 -6.16 0.92
CA GLN A 35 14.72 -7.45 1.26
C GLN A 35 13.67 -8.45 1.74
N THR A 36 12.74 -8.00 2.58
CA THR A 36 11.65 -8.79 3.18
C THR A 36 10.60 -9.24 2.17
N ALA A 37 10.37 -8.46 1.11
CA ALA A 37 9.43 -8.82 0.05
C ALA A 37 9.98 -9.92 -0.85
N ASP A 38 9.19 -10.94 -1.18
CA ASP A 38 9.54 -11.93 -2.20
C ASP A 38 9.22 -11.41 -3.60
N ILE A 39 8.17 -10.60 -3.70
CA ILE A 39 7.64 -10.03 -4.94
C ILE A 39 7.47 -8.53 -4.75
N VAL A 40 7.91 -7.75 -5.74
CA VAL A 40 7.68 -6.29 -5.79
C VAL A 40 7.15 -5.95 -7.18
N VAL A 41 6.01 -5.27 -7.25
CA VAL A 41 5.32 -4.99 -8.52
C VAL A 41 4.67 -3.63 -8.57
N ILE A 42 4.53 -3.10 -9.78
CA ILE A 42 3.53 -2.09 -10.10
C ILE A 42 2.33 -2.81 -10.71
N THR A 43 1.15 -2.63 -10.13
CA THR A 43 -0.07 -3.34 -10.50
C THR A 43 -1.26 -2.39 -10.59
N ASN A 44 -2.20 -2.67 -11.49
CA ASN A 44 -3.52 -2.07 -11.49
C ASN A 44 -4.48 -2.96 -10.70
N ILE A 45 -5.07 -2.46 -9.61
CA ILE A 45 -6.02 -3.24 -8.80
C ILE A 45 -7.41 -3.19 -9.45
N GLU A 46 -7.86 -4.32 -10.01
CA GLU A 46 -9.10 -4.42 -10.78
C GLU A 46 -10.31 -4.75 -9.89
N SER A 47 -10.10 -5.48 -8.80
CA SER A 47 -11.17 -5.97 -7.93
C SER A 47 -10.66 -6.29 -6.52
N GLY A 48 -11.59 -6.39 -5.58
CA GLY A 48 -11.30 -6.89 -4.24
C GLY A 48 -12.53 -7.47 -3.55
N SER A 49 -12.30 -8.35 -2.57
CA SER A 49 -13.33 -8.97 -1.75
C SER A 49 -12.97 -8.90 -0.27
N TYR A 50 -13.94 -8.51 0.56
CA TYR A 50 -13.77 -8.51 2.00
C TYR A 50 -14.14 -9.87 2.60
N HIS A 51 -13.30 -10.37 3.50
CA HIS A 51 -13.48 -11.64 4.20
C HIS A 51 -13.72 -11.36 5.69
N GLU A 52 -15.00 -11.37 6.09
CA GLU A 52 -15.43 -11.01 7.44
C GLU A 52 -14.78 -11.86 8.54
N LYS A 53 -14.59 -13.16 8.30
CA LYS A 53 -14.02 -14.09 9.30
C LYS A 53 -12.57 -13.77 9.65
N SER A 54 -11.81 -13.20 8.72
CA SER A 54 -10.39 -12.89 8.87
C SER A 54 -10.09 -11.40 8.98
N PHE A 55 -11.10 -10.53 8.80
CA PHE A 55 -10.92 -9.08 8.71
C PHE A 55 -9.87 -8.67 7.65
N THR A 56 -9.87 -9.35 6.51
CA THR A 56 -8.93 -9.13 5.40
C THR A 56 -9.64 -8.80 4.10
N PHE A 57 -8.95 -8.07 3.23
CA PHE A 57 -9.32 -7.88 1.84
C PHE A 57 -8.45 -8.81 0.97
N SER A 58 -9.05 -9.58 0.06
CA SER A 58 -8.32 -10.11 -1.09
C SER A 58 -8.37 -9.08 -2.19
N LEU A 59 -7.22 -8.70 -2.75
CA LEU A 59 -7.10 -7.74 -3.83
C LEU A 59 -6.52 -8.44 -5.05
N ARG A 60 -7.14 -8.23 -6.21
CA ARG A 60 -6.69 -8.79 -7.48
C ARG A 60 -6.37 -7.68 -8.45
N GLY A 61 -5.21 -7.79 -9.10
CA GLY A 61 -4.74 -6.80 -10.06
C GLY A 61 -3.96 -7.38 -11.22
N ASN A 62 -3.80 -6.56 -12.25
CA ASN A 62 -2.96 -6.85 -13.42
C ASN A 62 -1.58 -6.21 -13.24
N VAL A 63 -0.53 -7.04 -13.31
CA VAL A 63 0.85 -6.60 -13.20
C VAL A 63 1.22 -5.77 -14.42
N LEU A 64 1.53 -4.51 -14.19
CA LEU A 64 2.09 -3.61 -15.21
C LEU A 64 3.61 -3.73 -15.27
N LEU A 65 4.24 -3.94 -14.10
CA LEU A 65 5.68 -4.12 -14.01
C LEU A 65 6.08 -5.03 -12.84
N GLY A 66 6.93 -6.02 -13.11
CA GLY A 66 7.55 -6.85 -12.08
C GLY A 66 8.97 -6.38 -11.75
N VAL A 67 9.18 -5.84 -10.54
CA VAL A 67 10.47 -5.32 -10.07
C VAL A 67 11.31 -6.41 -9.40
N LYS A 68 10.71 -7.16 -8.46
CA LYS A 68 11.34 -8.30 -7.76
C LYS A 68 10.45 -9.54 -7.91
N GLY A 69 11.08 -10.71 -8.05
CA GLY A 69 10.38 -11.96 -8.37
C GLY A 69 9.87 -12.07 -9.82
N LYS A 70 9.91 -10.97 -10.58
CA LYS A 70 9.50 -10.87 -12.00
C LYS A 70 8.13 -11.49 -12.33
N PRO A 71 7.07 -11.28 -11.50
CA PRO A 71 5.75 -11.79 -11.83
C PRO A 71 5.19 -11.12 -13.10
N LYS A 72 4.27 -11.81 -13.77
CA LYS A 72 3.56 -11.35 -14.97
C LYS A 72 2.10 -11.77 -14.91
N GLY A 73 1.24 -11.10 -15.67
CA GLY A 73 -0.19 -11.40 -15.72
C GLY A 73 -0.91 -10.88 -14.48
N LYS A 74 -1.78 -11.70 -13.88
CA LYS A 74 -2.57 -11.29 -12.72
C LYS A 74 -1.91 -11.69 -11.41
N ILE A 75 -2.06 -10.85 -10.39
CA ILE A 75 -1.69 -11.14 -9.01
C ILE A 75 -2.92 -11.03 -8.11
N GLU A 76 -2.95 -11.86 -7.08
CA GLU A 76 -3.94 -11.79 -6.01
C GLU A 76 -3.20 -11.83 -4.67
N PHE A 77 -3.55 -10.95 -3.75
CA PHE A 77 -2.91 -10.88 -2.45
C PHE A 77 -3.85 -10.39 -1.36
N SER A 78 -3.56 -10.79 -0.12
CA SER A 78 -4.29 -10.36 1.06
C SER A 78 -3.74 -9.05 1.63
N ASP A 79 -4.65 -8.13 1.95
CA ASP A 79 -4.42 -6.90 2.72
C ASP A 79 -5.23 -6.92 4.03
N SER A 80 -4.67 -6.47 5.13
CA SER A 80 -5.35 -6.45 6.43
C SER A 80 -6.19 -5.18 6.59
N GLY A 81 -7.48 -5.35 6.88
CA GLY A 81 -8.51 -4.33 6.71
C GLY A 81 -8.48 -3.13 7.66
N LEU A 82 -7.57 -3.10 8.64
CA LEU A 82 -7.43 -1.96 9.54
C LEU A 82 -6.73 -0.75 8.88
N TRP A 83 -6.04 -0.98 7.76
CA TRP A 83 -5.17 0.02 7.14
C TRP A 83 -5.14 -0.12 5.62
N GLY A 84 -6.30 -0.40 5.01
CA GLY A 84 -6.41 -0.68 3.57
C GLY A 84 -5.71 0.41 2.74
N ASN A 85 -4.49 0.12 2.31
CA ASN A 85 -3.62 1.07 1.63
C ASN A 85 -4.03 1.19 0.15
N ALA A 86 -4.68 0.15 -0.39
CA ALA A 86 -5.35 0.22 -1.68
C ALA A 86 -6.74 0.86 -1.50
N SER A 87 -6.79 2.19 -1.60
CA SER A 87 -8.00 2.97 -1.34
C SER A 87 -9.04 2.97 -2.48
N LYS A 88 -8.66 2.54 -3.70
CA LYS A 88 -9.48 2.65 -4.91
C LYS A 88 -9.27 1.46 -5.85
N LEU A 89 -10.37 1.01 -6.46
CA LEU A 89 -10.31 0.15 -7.64
C LEU A 89 -9.86 0.95 -8.86
N ASN A 90 -9.23 0.25 -9.81
CA ASN A 90 -8.56 0.78 -10.99
C ASN A 90 -7.40 1.75 -10.70
N GLY A 91 -6.95 1.83 -9.44
CA GLY A 91 -5.75 2.55 -9.06
C GLY A 91 -4.49 1.78 -9.41
N ILE A 92 -3.40 2.50 -9.64
CA ILE A 92 -2.06 1.91 -9.84
C ILE A 92 -1.31 1.94 -8.52
N TYR A 93 -0.69 0.83 -8.17
CA TYR A 93 -0.02 0.65 -6.89
C TYR A 93 1.36 0.03 -7.05
N LEU A 94 2.34 0.54 -6.30
CA LEU A 94 3.57 -0.20 -5.99
C LEU A 94 3.29 -1.09 -4.78
N VAL A 95 3.50 -2.41 -4.92
CA VAL A 95 3.11 -3.41 -3.93
C VAL A 95 4.30 -4.31 -3.60
N PHE A 96 4.56 -4.49 -2.31
CA PHE A 96 5.57 -5.36 -1.73
C PHE A 96 4.88 -6.55 -1.08
N LEU A 97 5.10 -7.74 -1.64
CA LEU A 97 4.41 -8.97 -1.27
C LEU A 97 5.40 -9.99 -0.72
N GLN A 98 4.91 -10.80 0.21
CA GLN A 98 5.57 -12.00 0.70
C GLN A 98 4.76 -13.22 0.29
N ASN A 99 5.48 -14.29 -0.03
CA ASN A 99 4.89 -15.59 -0.21
C ASN A 99 4.63 -16.22 1.16
N THR A 100 3.45 -16.79 1.34
CA THR A 100 3.14 -17.68 2.47
C THR A 100 2.82 -19.06 1.93
N ASP A 101 2.70 -20.04 2.82
CA ASP A 101 2.43 -21.44 2.44
C ASP A 101 1.14 -21.62 1.60
N SER A 102 0.25 -20.62 1.55
CA SER A 102 -1.05 -20.74 0.87
C SER A 102 -1.45 -19.58 -0.04
N HIS A 103 -0.83 -18.40 0.08
CA HIS A 103 -1.19 -17.21 -0.72
C HIS A 103 -0.14 -16.10 -0.61
N LEU A 104 -0.26 -15.08 -1.46
CA LEU A 104 0.52 -13.85 -1.32
C LEU A 104 -0.13 -12.92 -0.29
N LYS A 105 0.68 -12.30 0.55
CA LYS A 105 0.24 -11.23 1.46
C LYS A 105 1.14 -10.03 1.29
N ARG A 106 0.66 -8.83 1.61
CA ARG A 106 1.56 -7.68 1.73
C ARG A 106 2.59 -7.88 2.84
N VAL A 107 3.78 -7.29 2.69
CA VAL A 107 4.71 -7.15 3.81
C VAL A 107 4.01 -6.36 4.93
N ASN A 108 4.19 -6.75 6.19
CA ASN A 108 3.57 -6.09 7.35
C ASN A 108 4.23 -4.73 7.66
N SER A 109 4.00 -3.75 6.79
CA SER A 109 4.44 -2.37 6.89
C SER A 109 3.42 -1.44 6.25
N SER A 110 3.28 -0.21 6.74
CA SER A 110 2.41 0.80 6.13
C SER A 110 2.86 1.18 4.71
N GLN A 111 4.14 1.00 4.40
CA GLN A 111 4.75 1.37 3.12
C GLN A 111 4.72 0.24 2.07
N SER A 112 4.09 -0.90 2.38
CA SER A 112 4.10 -2.06 1.48
C SER A 112 3.09 -1.99 0.33
N VAL A 113 2.20 -1.00 0.35
CA VAL A 113 1.24 -0.74 -0.73
C VAL A 113 1.17 0.78 -0.88
N ILE A 114 1.64 1.30 -2.01
CA ILE A 114 1.77 2.74 -2.26
C ILE A 114 0.94 3.08 -3.50
N GLU A 115 -0.07 3.94 -3.33
CA GLU A 115 -0.88 4.46 -4.45
C GLU A 115 -0.03 5.42 -5.32
N LEU A 116 -0.15 5.26 -6.64
CA LEU A 116 0.52 6.07 -7.64
C LEU A 116 -0.49 6.85 -8.47
N ASN A 117 -0.22 8.13 -8.70
CA ASN A 117 -0.96 8.98 -9.61
C ASN A 117 -0.22 9.12 -10.93
N ARG A 118 -1.00 9.17 -12.02
CA ARG A 118 -0.51 9.45 -13.37
C ARG A 118 -0.41 10.96 -13.60
N ILE A 119 0.68 11.38 -14.21
CA ILE A 119 0.90 12.70 -14.79
C ILE A 119 1.23 12.49 -16.27
N GLU A 120 0.45 13.08 -17.16
CA GLU A 120 0.68 12.98 -18.60
C GLU A 120 1.83 13.92 -18.98
N GLU A 121 2.90 13.37 -19.59
CA GLU A 121 4.14 14.12 -19.89
C GLU A 121 3.91 15.33 -20.82
N VAL A 122 2.83 15.32 -21.59
CA VAL A 122 2.55 16.30 -22.65
C VAL A 122 2.03 17.64 -22.10
N ASP A 123 1.56 17.68 -20.86
CA ASP A 123 0.80 18.82 -20.33
C ASP A 123 1.59 19.75 -19.42
N ILE A 124 2.92 19.57 -19.28
CA ILE A 124 3.69 20.34 -18.29
C ILE A 124 4.92 21.03 -18.91
N PRO A 125 4.77 22.29 -19.39
CA PRO A 125 5.87 23.12 -19.91
C PRO A 125 7.00 23.39 -18.90
N ASN A 126 6.73 23.19 -17.60
CA ASN A 126 7.69 23.35 -16.51
C ASN A 126 7.53 22.21 -15.48
N LEU A 127 7.95 21.00 -15.86
CA LEU A 127 7.81 19.81 -15.03
C LEU A 127 8.43 19.97 -13.64
N GLU A 128 9.62 20.56 -13.53
CA GLU A 128 10.29 20.80 -12.25
C GLU A 128 9.50 21.75 -11.34
N GLY A 129 8.94 22.84 -11.89
CA GLY A 129 8.09 23.75 -11.15
C GLY A 129 6.80 23.08 -10.67
N PHE A 130 6.15 22.29 -11.52
CA PHE A 130 4.94 21.55 -11.17
C PHE A 130 5.20 20.51 -10.08
N LEU A 131 6.26 19.71 -10.22
CA LEU A 131 6.63 18.71 -9.22
C LEU A 131 6.86 19.37 -7.86
N LYS A 132 7.58 20.50 -7.83
CA LYS A 132 7.75 21.31 -6.61
C LYS A 132 6.43 21.82 -6.02
N GLU A 133 5.48 22.24 -6.85
CA GLU A 133 4.15 22.71 -6.41
C GLU A 133 3.34 21.60 -5.75
N ILE A 134 3.36 20.40 -6.30
CA ILE A 134 2.66 19.24 -5.73
C ILE A 134 3.45 18.52 -4.64
N GLY A 135 4.55 19.13 -4.14
CA GLY A 135 5.42 18.54 -3.12
C GLY A 135 6.14 17.26 -3.57
N ALA A 136 6.16 16.98 -4.88
CA ALA A 136 6.91 15.88 -5.44
C ALA A 136 8.34 16.36 -5.75
N HIS A 137 9.34 15.67 -5.22
CA HIS A 137 10.71 15.92 -5.64
C HIS A 137 10.96 15.25 -7.01
N ASN A 138 11.78 15.86 -7.90
CA ASN A 138 12.07 15.31 -9.24
C ASN A 138 12.58 13.86 -9.22
N ASN A 139 13.23 13.45 -8.12
CA ASN A 139 13.69 12.09 -7.92
C ASN A 139 12.57 11.11 -7.53
N ALA A 140 11.35 11.56 -7.17
CA ALA A 140 10.20 10.74 -6.79
C ALA A 140 9.24 10.41 -7.95
N THR A 141 9.74 10.42 -9.19
CA THR A 141 8.95 10.13 -10.40
C THR A 141 9.48 8.91 -11.14
N PHE A 142 8.61 8.21 -11.88
CA PHE A 142 8.98 7.10 -12.77
C PHE A 142 8.20 7.18 -14.08
N SER A 143 8.87 7.03 -15.22
CA SER A 143 8.19 6.94 -16.52
C SER A 143 7.85 5.48 -16.87
N LEU A 144 6.57 5.21 -17.13
CA LEU A 144 6.08 3.92 -17.62
C LEU A 144 5.04 4.15 -18.71
N GLY A 145 5.29 3.60 -19.90
CA GLY A 145 4.36 3.71 -21.04
C GLY A 145 4.10 5.16 -21.47
N GLY A 146 5.12 6.02 -21.44
CA GLY A 146 5.01 7.44 -21.82
C GLY A 146 4.28 8.33 -20.80
N ASN A 147 4.10 7.85 -19.56
CA ASN A 147 3.47 8.60 -18.48
C ASN A 147 4.41 8.70 -17.29
N LEU A 148 4.39 9.83 -16.59
CA LEU A 148 5.07 10.00 -15.30
C LEU A 148 4.16 9.53 -14.17
N TRP A 149 4.73 8.78 -13.24
CA TRP A 149 4.04 8.26 -12.07
C TRP A 149 4.65 8.83 -10.79
N VAL A 150 3.80 9.28 -9.87
CA VAL A 150 4.17 9.87 -8.58
C VAL A 150 3.37 9.27 -7.43
N VAL A 151 3.91 9.33 -6.22
CA VAL A 151 3.21 8.90 -5.01
C VAL A 151 1.99 9.80 -4.74
N SER A 152 0.79 9.20 -4.63
CA SER A 152 -0.46 9.97 -4.48
C SER A 152 -0.54 10.76 -3.17
N SER A 153 0.12 10.30 -2.10
CA SER A 153 0.16 11.01 -0.81
C SER A 153 0.87 12.37 -0.90
N CYS A 154 1.81 12.54 -1.83
CA CYS A 154 2.51 13.81 -2.01
C CYS A 154 1.61 14.90 -2.57
N VAL A 155 0.63 14.53 -3.40
CA VAL A 155 -0.37 15.45 -3.93
C VAL A 155 -1.31 15.98 -2.82
N LYS A 156 -1.35 15.34 -1.65
CA LYS A 156 -2.29 15.65 -0.56
C LYS A 156 -1.57 16.11 0.73
N LYS A 157 -0.71 17.14 0.67
CA LYS A 157 -0.16 17.93 1.81
C LYS A 157 0.17 17.18 3.13
N ASN A 158 0.53 15.89 3.09
CA ASN A 158 0.95 15.14 4.26
C ASN A 158 2.44 14.85 4.14
N ASP A 159 3.25 15.81 4.56
CA ASP A 159 4.68 15.88 4.24
C ASP A 159 5.47 14.67 4.79
N ASN A 160 5.12 14.17 5.99
CA ASN A 160 5.81 13.03 6.59
C ASN A 160 5.49 11.72 5.86
N LEU A 161 4.20 11.44 5.59
CA LEU A 161 3.82 10.23 4.83
C LEU A 161 4.29 10.30 3.38
N CYS A 162 4.25 11.49 2.77
CA CYS A 162 4.80 11.71 1.43
C CYS A 162 6.28 11.38 1.39
N LYS A 163 7.08 11.86 2.37
CA LYS A 163 8.51 11.57 2.45
C LYS A 163 8.77 10.08 2.56
N GLU A 164 8.13 9.39 3.50
CA GLU A 164 8.32 7.95 3.73
C GLU A 164 7.97 7.09 2.50
N PHE A 165 6.86 7.40 1.82
CA PHE A 165 6.46 6.68 0.62
C PHE A 165 7.33 7.04 -0.59
N SER A 166 7.76 8.30 -0.70
CA SER A 166 8.67 8.75 -1.76
C SER A 166 10.04 8.08 -1.64
N GLU A 167 10.62 8.01 -0.44
CA GLU A 167 11.90 7.32 -0.20
C GLU A 167 11.80 5.83 -0.58
N THR A 168 10.70 5.17 -0.22
CA THR A 168 10.44 3.77 -0.58
C THR A 168 10.30 3.58 -2.09
N PHE A 169 9.54 4.45 -2.73
CA PHE A 169 9.36 4.45 -4.18
C PHE A 169 10.69 4.67 -4.91
N GLN A 170 11.45 5.70 -4.53
CA GLN A 170 12.77 6.03 -5.08
C GLN A 170 13.76 4.90 -4.98
N PHE A 171 13.86 4.30 -3.79
CA PHE A 171 14.72 3.15 -3.57
C PHE A 171 14.34 2.01 -4.52
N THR A 172 13.04 1.72 -4.65
CA THR A 172 12.56 0.62 -5.49
C THR A 172 12.82 0.87 -6.97
N MET A 173 12.60 2.09 -7.45
CA MET A 173 12.87 2.45 -8.84
C MET A 173 14.37 2.38 -9.17
N LYS A 174 15.24 2.77 -8.22
CA LYS A 174 16.69 2.57 -8.33
C LYS A 174 17.07 1.09 -8.44
N MET A 175 16.39 0.21 -7.71
CA MET A 175 16.61 -1.24 -7.78
C MET A 175 16.07 -1.89 -9.06
N TYR A 176 15.02 -1.30 -9.65
CA TYR A 176 14.46 -1.72 -10.93
C TYR A 176 15.38 -1.34 -12.11
N GLY A 177 15.82 -0.08 -12.16
CA GLY A 177 16.57 0.50 -13.28
C GLY A 177 18.07 0.24 -13.23
N LYS A 178 18.49 -1.04 -13.26
CA LYS A 178 19.83 -1.36 -13.78
C LYS A 178 19.96 -0.94 -15.24
#